data_AF-A0A6A6DQ11-F1
#
_entry.id   AF-A0A6A6DQ11-F1
#
_cell.length_a   1.000
_cell.length_b   1.000
_cell.length_c   1.000
_cell.angle_alpha   90.00
_cell.angle_beta   90.00
_cell.angle_gamma   90.00
#
_symmetry.space_group_name_H-M   'P 1'
#
loop_
_entity.id
_entity.type
_entity.pdbx_description
1 polymer ?
#
loop_
_entity_poly.entity_id
_entity_poly.type
_entity_poly.pdbx_seq_one_letter_code
_entity_poly.pdbx_strand_id
1 'polypeptide(L)'
;MPTDLTEDDWDSHQATIWSLYLTKDRKLQGPGGVMQEMSTKYGFSATKAQYERRFKKWGFQKNKKKDVWEAIALKVTKRKRDNKESEVRIDGAVVSVKKLRKELSRYGYEAAFPHEFQSNHYPLNFSDV
;
A
#
# COMPACT_ATOMS: atom_id res chain seq x y z
N MET A 1 -14.92 19.62 21.80
CA MET A 1 -15.08 20.62 20.73
C MET A 1 -14.46 20.06 19.47
N PRO A 2 -15.16 19.98 18.33
CA PRO A 2 -14.50 19.76 17.04
C PRO A 2 -13.75 21.04 16.70
N THR A 3 -12.42 20.99 16.71
CA THR A 3 -11.57 22.03 16.12
C THR A 3 -11.80 22.03 14.62
N ASP A 4 -12.09 23.20 14.06
CA ASP A 4 -12.24 23.36 12.62
C ASP A 4 -10.83 23.28 12.01
N LEU A 5 -10.43 22.06 11.65
CA LEU A 5 -9.11 21.78 11.07
C LEU A 5 -9.05 22.37 9.66
N THR A 6 -8.09 23.27 9.44
CA THR A 6 -7.87 23.95 8.18
C THR A 6 -7.29 23.01 7.12
N GLU A 7 -7.33 23.39 5.85
CA GLU A 7 -6.67 22.62 4.78
C GLU A 7 -5.18 22.43 5.06
N ASP A 8 -4.49 23.47 5.53
CA ASP A 8 -3.05 23.42 5.83
C ASP A 8 -2.72 22.41 6.94
N ASP A 9 -3.57 22.31 7.97
CA ASP A 9 -3.41 21.30 9.03
C ASP A 9 -3.45 19.88 8.44
N TRP A 10 -4.32 19.63 7.46
CA TRP A 10 -4.44 18.33 6.82
C TRP A 10 -3.30 18.04 5.85
N ASP A 11 -2.89 19.04 5.06
CA ASP A 11 -1.86 18.89 4.04
C ASP A 11 -0.48 18.66 4.68
N SER A 12 -0.19 19.32 5.81
CA SER A 12 1.03 19.08 6.58
C SER A 12 1.15 17.63 7.10
N HIS A 13 0.02 16.95 7.31
CA HIS A 13 -0.04 15.57 7.80
C HIS A 13 -0.37 14.55 6.70
N GLN A 14 -0.65 14.97 5.48
CA GLN A 14 -1.11 14.09 4.40
C GLN A 14 -0.15 12.91 4.16
N ALA A 15 1.15 13.18 4.06
CA ALA A 15 2.17 12.15 3.81
C ALA A 15 2.25 11.12 4.94
N THR A 16 2.15 11.56 6.20
CA THR A 16 2.14 10.69 7.37
C THR A 16 0.89 9.82 7.38
N ILE A 17 -0.27 10.43 7.19
CA ILE A 17 -1.56 9.74 7.15
C ILE A 17 -1.58 8.70 6.02
N TRP A 18 -1.07 9.08 4.85
CA TRP A 18 -0.90 8.19 3.70
C TRP A 18 -0.01 6.99 4.03
N SER A 19 1.14 7.22 4.67
CA SER A 19 2.07 6.16 5.06
C SER A 19 1.43 5.19 6.05
N LEU A 20 0.77 5.70 7.08
CA LEU A 20 0.07 4.88 8.07
C LEU A 20 -1.05 4.05 7.42
N TYR A 21 -1.85 4.66 6.56
CA TYR A 21 -3.06 4.06 6.01
C TYR A 21 -2.78 3.07 4.86
N LEU A 22 -1.93 3.44 3.90
CA LEU A 22 -1.71 2.67 2.68
C LEU A 22 -0.43 1.84 2.72
N THR A 23 0.66 2.37 3.28
CA THR A 23 1.95 1.67 3.31
C THR A 23 2.02 0.69 4.49
N LYS A 24 1.65 1.13 5.70
CA LYS A 24 1.64 0.29 6.91
C LYS A 24 0.32 -0.48 7.11
N ASP A 25 -0.61 -0.36 6.16
CA ASP A 25 -1.92 -1.01 6.13
C ASP A 25 -2.75 -0.89 7.44
N ARG A 26 -2.58 0.21 8.19
CA ARG A 26 -3.31 0.39 9.46
C ARG A 26 -4.79 0.62 9.22
N LYS A 27 -5.64 0.15 10.13
CA LYS A 27 -7.06 0.50 10.13
C LYS A 27 -7.22 1.97 10.45
N LEU A 28 -8.30 2.60 9.97
CA LEU A 28 -8.58 4.00 10.31
C LEU A 28 -8.83 4.15 11.83
N GLN A 29 -9.66 3.26 12.39
CA GLN A 29 -10.04 3.22 13.80
C GLN A 29 -9.45 2.01 14.53
N GLY A 30 -9.53 2.06 15.86
CA GLY A 30 -9.14 0.97 16.76
C GLY A 30 -7.69 1.04 17.24
N PRO A 31 -7.26 0.06 18.04
CA PRO A 31 -5.90 -0.01 18.58
C PRO A 31 -4.85 -0.01 17.47
N GLY A 32 -3.88 0.90 17.56
CA GLY A 32 -2.84 1.09 16.55
C GLY A 32 -3.35 1.67 15.22
N GLY A 33 -4.60 2.14 15.16
CA GLY A 33 -5.18 2.75 13.97
C GLY A 33 -4.62 4.14 13.67
N VAL A 34 -4.89 4.64 12.45
CA VAL A 34 -4.41 5.94 11.98
C VAL A 34 -4.86 7.06 12.92
N MET A 35 -6.14 7.10 13.31
CA MET A 35 -6.67 8.14 14.20
C MET A 35 -5.98 8.15 15.56
N GLN A 36 -5.72 6.96 16.14
CA GLN A 36 -5.05 6.86 17.42
C GLN A 36 -3.60 7.33 17.33
N GLU A 37 -2.87 6.91 16.30
CA GLU A 37 -1.46 7.30 16.14
C GLU A 37 -1.30 8.78 15.81
N MET A 38 -2.18 9.35 15.00
CA MET A 38 -2.20 10.79 14.73
C MET A 38 -2.49 11.58 16.01
N SER A 39 -3.44 11.12 16.83
CA SER A 39 -3.75 11.78 18.11
C SER A 39 -2.61 11.66 19.12
N THR A 40 -1.96 10.50 19.25
CA THR A 40 -0.97 10.26 20.32
C THR A 40 0.42 10.79 19.98
N LYS A 41 0.86 10.68 18.72
CA LYS A 41 2.22 11.07 18.32
C LYS A 41 2.31 12.47 17.73
N TYR A 42 1.23 12.94 17.12
CA TYR A 42 1.22 14.21 16.38
C TYR A 42 0.27 15.23 16.99
N GLY A 43 -0.45 14.88 18.08
CA GLY A 43 -1.46 15.76 18.68
C GLY A 43 -2.65 16.06 17.76
N PHE A 44 -2.77 15.35 16.64
CA PHE A 44 -3.75 15.62 15.60
C PHE A 44 -4.97 14.73 15.80
N SER A 45 -6.04 15.32 16.34
CA SER A 45 -7.29 14.62 16.61
C SER A 45 -8.40 15.14 15.70
N ALA A 46 -8.97 14.24 14.90
CA ALA A 46 -10.09 14.52 14.02
C ALA A 46 -11.10 13.37 14.07
N THR A 47 -12.34 13.66 13.69
CA THR A 47 -13.39 12.65 13.60
C THR A 47 -13.14 11.70 12.43
N LYS A 48 -13.69 10.48 12.52
CA LYS A 48 -13.68 9.51 11.43
C LYS A 48 -14.18 10.10 10.11
N ALA A 49 -15.29 10.84 10.15
CA ALA A 49 -15.91 11.44 8.98
C ALA A 49 -14.98 12.46 8.30
N GLN A 50 -14.22 13.24 9.07
CA GLN A 50 -13.22 14.17 8.53
C GLN A 50 -12.09 13.40 7.83
N TYR A 51 -11.55 12.34 8.44
CA TYR A 51 -10.56 11.47 7.79
C TYR A 51 -11.09 10.84 6.49
N GLU A 52 -12.30 10.31 6.50
CA GLU A 52 -12.90 9.68 5.30
C GLU A 52 -13.10 10.70 4.18
N ARG A 53 -13.53 11.92 4.50
CA ARG A 53 -13.61 13.03 3.53
C ARG A 53 -12.24 13.34 2.93
N ARG A 54 -11.19 13.34 3.75
CA ARG A 54 -9.81 13.59 3.33
C ARG A 54 -9.26 12.47 2.47
N PHE A 55 -9.53 11.21 2.83
CA PHE A 55 -9.15 10.05 2.02
C PHE A 55 -9.83 10.09 0.65
N LYS A 56 -11.10 10.49 0.60
CA LYS A 56 -11.79 10.69 -0.68
C LYS A 56 -11.16 11.81 -1.50
N LYS A 57 -10.86 12.96 -0.89
CA LYS A 57 -10.21 14.11 -1.54
C LYS A 57 -8.84 13.73 -2.11
N TRP A 58 -8.03 13.00 -1.36
CA TRP A 58 -6.68 12.60 -1.76
C TRP A 58 -6.63 11.29 -2.57
N GLY A 59 -7.77 10.62 -2.78
CA GLY A 59 -7.85 9.36 -3.52
C GLY A 59 -7.28 8.14 -2.79
N PHE A 60 -7.16 8.17 -1.47
CA PHE A 60 -6.58 7.07 -0.69
C PHE A 60 -7.50 5.86 -0.68
N GLN A 61 -7.05 4.76 -1.28
CA GLN A 61 -7.83 3.54 -1.39
C GLN A 61 -6.96 2.30 -1.14
N LYS A 62 -7.31 1.52 -0.13
CA LYS A 62 -6.61 0.25 0.18
C LYS A 62 -6.79 -0.81 -0.90
N ASN A 63 -7.99 -0.83 -1.47
CA ASN A 63 -8.43 -1.81 -2.44
C ASN A 63 -8.51 -1.14 -3.80
N LYS A 64 -7.95 -1.82 -4.80
CA LYS A 64 -8.00 -1.38 -6.19
C LYS A 64 -8.94 -2.29 -6.96
N LYS A 65 -9.59 -1.70 -7.96
CA LYS A 65 -10.50 -2.39 -8.86
C LYS A 65 -9.72 -3.34 -9.78
N LYS A 66 -10.44 -4.29 -10.39
CA LYS A 66 -9.86 -5.31 -11.28
C LYS A 66 -9.09 -4.71 -12.46
N ASP A 67 -9.63 -3.67 -13.08
CA ASP A 67 -9.02 -2.92 -14.19
C ASP A 67 -7.62 -2.37 -13.85
N VAL A 68 -7.44 -1.86 -12.63
CA VAL A 68 -6.13 -1.40 -12.14
C VAL A 68 -5.15 -2.57 -12.04
N TRP A 69 -5.59 -3.71 -11.48
CA TRP A 69 -4.74 -4.90 -11.36
C TRP A 69 -4.41 -5.52 -12.71
N GLU A 70 -5.35 -5.50 -13.66
CA GLU A 70 -5.14 -5.94 -15.03
C GLU A 70 -4.10 -5.07 -15.75
N ALA A 71 -4.21 -3.74 -15.64
CA ALA A 71 -3.21 -2.84 -16.21
C ALA A 71 -1.81 -3.06 -15.61
N ILE A 72 -1.73 -3.35 -14.31
CA ILE A 72 -0.48 -3.70 -13.63
C ILE A 72 0.05 -5.03 -14.16
N ALA A 73 -0.78 -6.06 -14.25
CA ALA A 73 -0.40 -7.37 -14.77
C ALA A 73 0.21 -7.27 -16.17
N LEU A 74 -0.42 -6.52 -17.07
CA LEU A 74 0.08 -6.30 -18.43
C LEU A 74 1.43 -5.60 -18.43
N LYS A 75 1.60 -4.56 -17.60
CA LYS A 75 2.88 -3.83 -17.49
C LYS A 75 3.98 -4.70 -16.91
N VAL A 76 3.71 -5.46 -15.86
CA VAL A 76 4.70 -6.35 -15.22
C VAL A 76 5.11 -7.45 -16.19
N THR A 77 4.15 -8.11 -16.85
CA THR A 77 4.44 -9.15 -17.86
C THR A 77 5.27 -8.61 -19.02
N LYS A 78 4.94 -7.40 -19.52
CA LYS A 78 5.72 -6.75 -20.59
C LYS A 78 7.16 -6.50 -20.15
N ARG A 79 7.38 -5.94 -18.95
CA ARG A 79 8.72 -5.63 -18.45
C ARG A 79 9.55 -6.87 -18.15
N LYS A 80 8.90 -7.94 -17.67
CA LYS A 80 9.52 -9.26 -17.49
C LYS A 80 10.01 -9.85 -18.81
N ARG A 81 9.19 -9.80 -19.87
CA ARG A 81 9.60 -10.21 -21.22
C ARG A 81 10.81 -9.42 -21.72
N ASP A 82 10.89 -8.14 -21.36
CA ASP A 82 11.98 -7.26 -21.73
C ASP A 82 13.19 -7.37 -20.74
N ASN A 83 13.22 -8.36 -19.84
CA ASN A 83 14.25 -8.58 -18.79
C ASN A 83 14.51 -7.36 -17.89
N LYS A 84 13.46 -6.63 -17.51
CA LYS A 84 13.54 -5.47 -16.62
C LYS A 84 12.82 -5.73 -15.30
N GLU A 85 13.59 -5.79 -14.23
CA GLU A 85 13.05 -5.76 -12.87
C GLU A 85 12.36 -4.44 -12.58
N SER A 86 11.26 -4.47 -11.83
CA SER A 86 10.46 -3.28 -11.57
C SER A 86 9.72 -3.33 -10.24
N GLU A 87 9.91 -2.28 -9.45
CA GLU A 87 9.08 -2.00 -8.30
C GLU A 87 7.71 -1.48 -8.76
N VAL A 88 6.62 -2.12 -8.33
CA VAL A 88 5.27 -1.66 -8.61
C VAL A 88 4.86 -0.64 -7.57
N ARG A 89 4.52 0.58 -8.00
CA ARG A 89 3.94 1.62 -7.15
C ARG A 89 2.49 1.91 -7.54
N ILE A 90 1.59 1.95 -6.56
CA ILE A 90 0.18 2.37 -6.72
C ILE A 90 -0.07 3.51 -5.74
N ASP A 91 -0.61 4.63 -6.24
CA ASP A 91 -0.84 5.87 -5.46
C ASP A 91 0.42 6.36 -4.71
N GLY A 92 1.61 6.13 -5.29
CA GLY A 92 2.90 6.43 -4.68
C GLY A 92 3.42 5.34 -3.72
N ALA A 93 2.63 4.31 -3.41
CA ALA A 93 2.96 3.29 -2.41
C ALA A 93 3.57 2.08 -3.11
N VAL A 94 4.71 1.63 -2.59
CA VAL A 94 5.31 0.38 -3.02
C VAL A 94 4.38 -0.77 -2.69
N VAL A 95 3.95 -1.51 -3.70
CA VAL A 95 3.14 -2.71 -3.53
C VAL A 95 4.07 -3.85 -3.17
N SER A 96 3.91 -4.41 -1.97
CA SER A 96 4.67 -5.58 -1.56
C SER A 96 4.40 -6.76 -2.50
N VAL A 97 5.41 -7.58 -2.74
CA VAL A 97 5.27 -8.77 -3.60
C VAL A 97 4.19 -9.72 -3.13
N LYS A 98 4.03 -9.87 -1.80
CA LYS A 98 2.95 -10.67 -1.23
C LYS A 98 1.57 -10.15 -1.65
N LYS A 99 1.35 -8.83 -1.61
CA LYS A 99 0.10 -8.20 -2.05
C LYS A 99 -0.08 -8.30 -3.56
N LEU A 100 0.98 -8.02 -4.32
CA LEU A 100 0.99 -8.13 -5.77
C LEU A 100 0.62 -9.56 -6.22
N ARG A 101 1.27 -10.58 -5.64
CA ARG A 101 0.98 -11.99 -5.91
C ARG A 101 -0.47 -12.33 -5.60
N LYS A 102 -0.94 -11.99 -4.41
CA LYS A 102 -2.32 -12.26 -3.99
C LYS A 102 -3.36 -11.69 -4.97
N GLU A 103 -3.17 -10.44 -5.38
CA GLU A 103 -4.16 -9.76 -6.24
C GLU A 103 -4.05 -10.19 -7.71
N LEU A 104 -2.85 -10.48 -8.21
CA LEU A 104 -2.68 -11.07 -9.55
C LEU A 104 -3.28 -12.47 -9.62
N SER A 105 -3.09 -13.31 -8.59
CA SER A 105 -3.68 -14.64 -8.50
C SER A 105 -5.20 -14.61 -8.51
N ARG A 106 -5.79 -13.66 -7.78
CA ARG A 106 -7.24 -13.49 -7.69
C ARG A 106 -7.91 -13.34 -9.07
N TYR A 107 -7.20 -12.80 -10.05
CA TYR A 107 -7.71 -12.56 -11.39
C TYR A 107 -7.05 -13.44 -12.46
N GLY A 108 -6.24 -14.44 -12.08
CA GLY A 108 -5.63 -15.40 -13.01
C GLY A 108 -4.38 -14.90 -13.75
N TYR A 109 -3.72 -13.85 -13.26
CA TYR A 109 -2.53 -13.26 -13.89
C TYR A 109 -1.21 -13.87 -13.37
N GLU A 110 -1.17 -15.19 -13.18
CA GLU A 110 -0.03 -15.90 -12.58
C GLU A 110 1.29 -15.70 -13.37
N ALA A 111 1.21 -15.54 -14.71
CA ALA A 111 2.39 -15.28 -15.55
C ALA A 111 3.08 -13.93 -15.23
N ALA A 112 2.35 -12.99 -14.62
CA ALA A 112 2.83 -11.67 -14.25
C ALA A 112 3.58 -11.64 -12.91
N PHE A 113 3.84 -12.78 -12.27
CA PHE A 113 4.61 -12.75 -11.02
C PHE A 113 6.06 -12.30 -11.24
N PRO A 114 6.53 -11.35 -10.40
CA PRO A 114 7.96 -11.14 -10.22
C PRO A 114 8.58 -12.43 -9.71
N HIS A 115 9.66 -12.88 -10.34
CA HIS A 115 10.28 -14.15 -9.96
C HIS A 115 11.06 -14.05 -8.64
N GLU A 116 11.43 -12.83 -8.22
CA GLU A 116 12.43 -12.64 -7.19
C GLU A 116 12.00 -11.62 -6.14
N PHE A 117 11.44 -12.12 -5.03
CA PHE A 117 11.60 -11.52 -3.70
C PHE A 117 11.52 -12.67 -2.66
N GLN A 118 12.27 -13.75 -2.91
CA GLN A 118 12.62 -14.72 -1.88
C GLN A 118 13.91 -14.23 -1.21
N SER A 119 13.77 -13.42 -0.16
CA SER A 119 14.85 -13.20 0.79
C SER A 119 14.33 -13.52 2.19
N ASN A 120 14.30 -14.81 2.49
CA ASN A 120 14.60 -15.34 3.82
C ASN A 120 15.35 -16.66 3.60
N HIS A 121 16.67 -16.50 3.48
CA HIS A 121 17.73 -17.43 3.87
C HIS A 121 17.30 -18.86 4.27
N TYR A 122 17.61 -19.82 3.40
CA TYR A 122 18.15 -21.12 3.81
C TYR A 122 19.40 -21.36 2.96
N PRO A 123 20.59 -21.61 3.56
CA PRO A 123 21.73 -22.05 2.78
C PRO A 123 21.43 -23.43 2.19
N LEU A 124 21.69 -23.55 0.89
CA LEU A 124 21.75 -24.80 0.15
C LEU A 124 22.86 -25.66 0.77
N ASN A 125 22.52 -26.58 1.66
CA ASN A 125 23.36 -27.75 1.90
C ASN A 125 22.93 -28.82 0.90
N PHE A 126 23.46 -28.72 -0.31
CA PHE A 126 23.65 -29.88 -1.18
C PHE A 126 25.00 -30.49 -0.79
N SER A 127 24.96 -31.57 -0.04
CA SER A 127 26.07 -32.50 0.11
C SER A 127 25.52 -33.91 -0.01
N ASP A 128 25.32 -34.35 -1.25
CA ASP A 128 25.36 -35.77 -1.61
C ASP A 128 26.75 -36.04 -2.20
N VAL A 129 27.60 -36.70 -1.39
CA VAL A 129 28.62 -37.67 -1.81
C VAL A 129 28.61 -38.78 -0.77
#